data_AF-Q6FK56-F1
#
_entry.id   AF-Q6FK56-F1
#
_cell.length_a   1.000
_cell.length_b   1.000
_cell.length_c   1.000
_cell.angle_alpha   90.00
_cell.angle_beta   90.00
_cell.angle_gamma   90.00
#
_symmetry.space_group_name_H-M   'P 1'
#
loop_
_entity.id
_entity.type
_entity.pdbx_description
1 polymer ?
#
loop_
_entity_poly.entity_id
_entity_poly.type
_entity_poly.pdbx_seq_one_letter_code
_entity_poly.pdbx_strand_id
1 'polypeptide(L)'
;MLNDILVEVAEKTQLLESLIIPHERALTESDYSDQLENIRAEISATLNSLSNLNDLLISHDGPLRTEISSLMASKSKLKKINMKELTLLNEQETLETLRNDSSNLESSRPGFTTQQQQSITIASSYRHELQKYLDLVDVEKTSLNTNKLADNSKISKEDVENSDFNFNLKRYEKQQSILHSALTVNEIEIKKLETLLKEFRKDNNFIRDELKLINSNLKSHEDLISDELKQIDESRYAIMQSIGYSGRNEQQSSILDSIVKLSIKKPDIRTLIQERIEEYSNLLNFIDMKLNGLDQMLQEYKSRKSEWAEKSILWSQCLALISELEVTVRDQLSSAHTVGSEISPDQIKAQIKKFLTKLNKLLDESDLEDVVYSLVRNEVNSLNVALDEMNQMPQIKNDISDRESIHNPSFKLISKSPPKTGFSSENVSYKLNNTNIKKD
;
A
#
# COMPACT_ATOMS: atom_id res chain seq x y z
N MET A 1 3.08 -16.51 1.57
CA MET A 1 2.06 -17.59 1.50
C MET A 1 1.57 -17.84 0.08
N LEU A 2 0.92 -16.88 -0.61
CA LEU A 2 0.50 -17.11 -2.01
C LEU A 2 1.71 -17.44 -2.91
N ASN A 3 2.76 -16.62 -2.86
CA ASN A 3 3.98 -16.85 -3.63
C ASN A 3 4.59 -18.23 -3.36
N ASP A 4 4.59 -18.69 -2.11
CA ASP A 4 5.17 -19.98 -1.73
C ASP A 4 4.39 -21.13 -2.38
N ILE A 5 3.06 -21.05 -2.37
CA ILE A 5 2.19 -22.06 -2.99
C ILE A 5 2.33 -22.03 -4.52
N LEU A 6 2.46 -20.84 -5.14
CA LEU A 6 2.69 -20.72 -6.57
C LEU A 6 4.04 -21.32 -6.99
N VAL A 7 5.08 -21.11 -6.17
CA VAL A 7 6.40 -21.74 -6.37
C VAL A 7 6.29 -23.26 -6.24
N GLU A 8 5.59 -23.76 -5.21
CA GLU A 8 5.41 -25.20 -5.02
C GLU A 8 4.65 -25.87 -6.18
N VAL A 9 3.64 -25.19 -6.75
CA VAL A 9 2.93 -25.65 -7.95
C VAL A 9 3.88 -25.71 -9.15
N ALA A 10 4.73 -24.69 -9.33
CA ALA A 10 5.71 -24.67 -10.41
C ALA A 10 6.75 -25.79 -10.26
N GLU A 11 7.28 -25.99 -9.05
CA GLU A 11 8.23 -27.06 -8.73
C GLU A 11 7.64 -28.45 -8.98
N LYS A 12 6.38 -28.69 -8.58
CA LYS A 12 5.72 -29.98 -8.79
C LYS A 12 5.34 -30.24 -10.24
N THR A 13 5.04 -29.20 -11.00
CA THR A 13 4.81 -29.32 -12.45
C THR A 13 6.12 -29.69 -13.15
N GLN A 14 7.22 -29.03 -12.78
CA GLN A 14 8.55 -29.35 -13.29
C GLN A 14 9.01 -30.76 -12.87
N LEU A 15 8.68 -31.19 -11.64
CA LEU A 15 8.95 -32.55 -11.17
C LEU A 15 8.19 -33.57 -12.02
N LEU A 16 6.90 -33.35 -12.30
CA LEU A 16 6.11 -34.23 -13.17
C LEU A 16 6.71 -34.35 -14.58
N GLU A 17 7.16 -33.24 -15.18
CA GLU A 17 7.88 -33.25 -16.47
C GLU A 17 9.21 -34.03 -16.40
N SER A 18 9.95 -33.85 -15.31
CA SER A 18 11.23 -34.53 -15.10
C SER A 18 11.09 -36.05 -14.91
N LEU A 19 9.92 -36.52 -14.43
CA LEU A 19 9.64 -37.93 -14.20
C LEU A 19 9.33 -38.73 -15.47
N ILE A 20 9.10 -38.08 -16.61
CA ILE A 20 8.84 -38.76 -17.89
C ILE A 20 10.05 -39.57 -18.36
N ILE A 21 11.25 -38.98 -18.29
CA ILE A 21 12.51 -39.61 -18.73
C ILE A 21 12.88 -40.84 -17.89
N PRO A 22 12.89 -40.79 -16.54
CA PRO A 22 13.18 -41.98 -15.73
C PRO A 22 12.09 -43.04 -15.86
N HIS A 23 10.82 -42.67 -16.07
CA HIS A 23 9.74 -43.63 -16.36
C HIS A 23 9.98 -44.37 -17.67
N GLU A 24 10.32 -43.66 -18.75
CA GLU A 24 10.67 -44.27 -20.03
C GLU A 24 11.87 -45.22 -19.90
N ARG A 25 12.93 -44.79 -19.19
CA ARG A 25 14.12 -45.62 -18.95
C ARG A 25 13.82 -46.86 -18.14
N ALA A 26 13.01 -46.74 -17.08
CA ALA A 26 12.63 -47.87 -16.24
C ALA A 26 11.79 -48.92 -17.00
N LEU A 27 11.10 -48.51 -18.06
CA LEU A 27 10.36 -49.42 -18.93
C LEU A 27 11.24 -50.12 -19.99
N THR A 28 12.34 -49.50 -20.42
CA THR A 28 13.21 -50.04 -21.49
C THR A 28 14.45 -50.76 -20.99
N GLU A 29 15.01 -50.34 -19.85
CA GLU A 29 16.29 -50.83 -19.34
C GLU A 29 16.08 -51.79 -18.15
N SER A 30 16.59 -53.02 -18.26
CA SER A 30 16.38 -54.04 -17.21
C SER A 30 16.95 -53.65 -15.84
N ASP A 31 17.97 -52.78 -15.83
CA ASP A 31 18.68 -52.35 -14.64
C ASP A 31 17.83 -51.46 -13.72
N TYR A 32 16.75 -50.86 -14.24
CA TYR A 32 15.88 -49.93 -13.50
C TYR A 32 14.46 -50.50 -13.25
N SER A 33 14.22 -51.77 -13.61
CA SER A 33 12.91 -52.42 -13.43
C SER A 33 12.44 -52.38 -11.97
N ASP A 34 13.36 -52.56 -11.02
CA ASP A 34 13.07 -52.49 -9.57
C ASP A 34 12.59 -51.10 -9.10
N GLN A 35 12.83 -50.05 -9.90
CA GLN A 35 12.41 -48.68 -9.58
C GLN A 35 11.07 -48.30 -10.20
N LEU A 36 10.52 -49.11 -11.11
CA LEU A 36 9.33 -48.77 -11.88
C LEU A 36 8.10 -48.53 -11.00
N GLU A 37 7.88 -49.39 -9.98
CA GLU A 37 6.79 -49.20 -9.02
C GLU A 37 6.96 -47.91 -8.21
N ASN A 38 8.19 -47.55 -7.84
CA ASN A 38 8.47 -46.31 -7.11
C ASN A 38 8.21 -45.07 -7.98
N ILE A 39 8.63 -45.10 -9.25
CA ILE A 39 8.38 -44.00 -10.20
C ILE A 39 6.88 -43.84 -10.47
N ARG A 40 6.15 -44.95 -10.68
CA ARG A 40 4.69 -44.93 -10.86
C ARG A 40 3.96 -44.36 -9.62
N ALA A 41 4.45 -44.71 -8.43
CA ALA A 41 3.95 -44.15 -7.17
C ALA A 41 4.27 -42.66 -7.03
N GLU A 42 5.46 -42.22 -7.44
CA GLU A 42 5.89 -40.81 -7.41
C GLU A 42 5.08 -39.94 -8.39
N ILE A 43 4.80 -40.44 -9.60
CA ILE A 43 3.91 -39.78 -10.56
C ILE A 43 2.49 -39.64 -9.97
N SER A 44 1.99 -40.70 -9.33
CA SER A 44 0.68 -40.65 -8.68
C SER A 44 0.65 -39.65 -7.52
N ALA A 45 1.74 -39.59 -6.74
CA ALA A 45 1.88 -38.65 -5.62
C ALA A 45 1.98 -37.20 -6.09
N THR A 46 2.71 -36.93 -7.18
CA THR A 46 2.84 -35.58 -7.76
C THR A 46 1.53 -35.10 -8.35
N LEU A 47 0.81 -35.94 -9.10
CA LEU A 47 -0.54 -35.62 -9.62
C LEU A 47 -1.54 -35.34 -8.49
N ASN A 48 -1.58 -36.19 -7.46
CA ASN A 48 -2.45 -35.96 -6.30
C ASN A 48 -2.04 -34.69 -5.55
N SER A 49 -0.75 -34.41 -5.45
CA SER A 49 -0.29 -33.19 -4.82
C SER A 49 -0.66 -31.94 -5.63
N LEU A 50 -0.59 -31.98 -6.96
CA LEU A 50 -1.02 -30.88 -7.82
C LEU A 50 -2.52 -30.63 -7.67
N SER A 51 -3.33 -31.70 -7.60
CA SER A 51 -4.77 -31.60 -7.31
C SER A 51 -5.01 -30.95 -5.94
N ASN A 52 -4.32 -31.40 -4.89
CA ASN A 52 -4.46 -30.86 -3.53
C ASN A 52 -4.03 -29.39 -3.42
N LEU A 53 -2.93 -29.01 -4.08
CA LEU A 53 -2.47 -27.62 -4.12
C LEU A 53 -3.45 -26.73 -4.88
N ASN A 54 -3.99 -27.22 -5.99
CA ASN A 54 -5.01 -26.50 -6.74
C ASN A 54 -6.29 -26.32 -5.91
N ASP A 55 -6.72 -27.35 -5.18
CA ASP A 55 -7.84 -27.26 -4.25
C ASP A 55 -7.58 -26.24 -3.13
N LEU A 56 -6.35 -26.20 -2.58
CA LEU A 56 -5.94 -25.21 -1.59
C LEU A 56 -6.04 -23.78 -2.14
N LEU A 57 -5.56 -23.55 -3.37
CA LEU A 57 -5.61 -22.27 -4.07
C LEU A 57 -7.06 -21.78 -4.30
N ILE A 58 -7.98 -22.70 -4.66
CA ILE A 58 -9.37 -22.39 -5.00
C ILE A 58 -10.29 -22.34 -3.78
N SER A 59 -9.89 -22.95 -2.66
CA SER A 59 -10.71 -23.07 -1.45
C SER A 59 -11.29 -21.72 -1.00
N HIS A 60 -12.43 -21.75 -0.30
CA HIS A 60 -13.14 -20.53 0.10
C HIS A 60 -12.24 -19.56 0.89
N ASP A 61 -11.35 -20.12 1.70
CA ASP A 61 -10.38 -19.39 2.52
C ASP A 61 -8.96 -19.50 1.94
N GLY A 62 -8.88 -19.79 0.64
CA GLY A 62 -7.63 -19.95 -0.08
C GLY A 62 -6.80 -18.67 -0.11
N PRO A 63 -5.48 -18.79 -0.32
CA PRO A 63 -4.55 -17.66 -0.34
C PRO A 63 -4.95 -16.62 -1.41
N LEU A 64 -5.45 -17.05 -2.57
CA LEU A 64 -5.92 -16.15 -3.62
C LEU A 64 -7.12 -15.31 -3.13
N ARG A 65 -8.11 -15.96 -2.51
CA ARG A 65 -9.33 -15.28 -2.06
C ARG A 65 -9.10 -14.39 -0.85
N THR A 66 -8.19 -14.76 0.05
CA THR A 66 -7.77 -13.91 1.17
C THR A 66 -7.00 -12.67 0.68
N GLU A 67 -6.12 -12.81 -0.32
CA GLU A 67 -5.44 -11.66 -0.93
C GLU A 67 -6.40 -10.75 -1.68
N ILE A 68 -7.32 -11.31 -2.48
CA ILE A 68 -8.40 -10.55 -3.13
C ILE A 68 -9.22 -9.79 -2.08
N SER A 69 -9.63 -10.45 -0.99
CA SER A 69 -10.41 -9.81 0.07
C SER A 69 -9.63 -8.71 0.79
N SER A 70 -8.33 -8.91 1.02
CA SER A 70 -7.42 -7.91 1.59
C SER A 70 -7.30 -6.69 0.67
N LEU A 71 -7.11 -6.90 -0.63
CA LEU A 71 -7.04 -5.83 -1.62
C LEU A 71 -8.37 -5.07 -1.75
N MET A 72 -9.52 -5.76 -1.70
CA MET A 72 -10.83 -5.10 -1.67
C MET A 72 -11.04 -4.27 -0.40
N ALA A 73 -10.61 -4.78 0.76
CA ALA A 73 -10.66 -4.04 2.02
C ALA A 73 -9.78 -2.78 1.96
N SER A 74 -8.57 -2.91 1.43
CA SER A 74 -7.65 -1.80 1.19
C SER A 74 -8.23 -0.78 0.19
N LYS A 75 -8.88 -1.23 -0.89
CA LYS A 75 -9.60 -0.35 -1.85
C LYS A 75 -10.69 0.47 -1.17
N SER A 76 -11.50 -0.18 -0.33
CA SER A 76 -12.58 0.49 0.43
C SER A 76 -12.03 1.49 1.44
N LYS A 77 -10.97 1.12 2.17
CA LYS A 77 -10.28 2.00 3.11
C LYS A 77 -9.67 3.21 2.39
N LEU A 78 -9.02 2.99 1.26
CA LEU A 78 -8.43 4.05 0.44
C LEU A 78 -9.50 5.04 -0.08
N LYS A 79 -10.66 4.55 -0.50
CA LYS A 79 -11.79 5.41 -0.89
C LYS A 79 -12.26 6.31 0.26
N LYS A 80 -12.36 5.78 1.48
CA LYS A 80 -12.75 6.56 2.66
C LYS A 80 -11.72 7.63 3.00
N ILE A 81 -10.43 7.26 2.97
CA ILE A 81 -9.32 8.18 3.23
C ILE A 81 -9.29 9.30 2.19
N ASN A 82 -9.40 8.97 0.89
CA ASN A 82 -9.40 9.97 -0.18
C ASN A 82 -10.59 10.94 -0.09
N MET A 83 -11.78 10.47 0.28
CA MET A 83 -12.93 11.35 0.50
C MET A 83 -12.67 12.32 1.66
N LYS A 84 -12.07 11.83 2.77
CA LYS A 84 -11.68 12.68 3.90
C LYS A 84 -10.59 13.69 3.50
N GLU A 85 -9.61 13.26 2.71
CA GLU A 85 -8.53 14.11 2.20
C GLU A 85 -9.09 15.27 1.36
N LEU A 86 -9.97 14.95 0.41
CA LEU A 86 -10.61 15.96 -0.44
C LEU A 86 -11.45 16.95 0.39
N THR A 87 -12.16 16.50 1.43
CA THR A 87 -12.91 17.41 2.29
C THR A 87 -12.00 18.37 3.06
N LEU A 88 -10.86 17.88 3.57
CA LEU A 88 -9.90 18.70 4.31
C LEU A 88 -9.15 19.68 3.41
N LEU A 89 -8.78 19.25 2.19
CA LEU A 89 -8.15 20.13 1.20
C LEU A 89 -9.11 21.24 0.74
N ASN A 90 -10.40 20.91 0.53
CA ASN A 90 -11.41 21.92 0.23
C ASN A 90 -11.61 22.88 1.41
N GLU A 91 -11.63 22.39 2.65
CA GLU A 91 -11.70 23.25 3.84
C GLU A 91 -10.49 24.19 3.90
N GLN A 92 -9.29 23.69 3.60
CA GLN A 92 -8.09 24.50 3.51
C GLN A 92 -8.18 25.55 2.38
N GLU A 93 -8.69 25.20 1.19
CA GLU A 93 -8.94 26.16 0.10
C GLU A 93 -9.95 27.23 0.54
N THR A 94 -11.00 26.86 1.28
CA THR A 94 -11.97 27.85 1.80
C THR A 94 -11.34 28.81 2.80
N LEU A 95 -10.44 28.34 3.66
CA LEU A 95 -9.73 29.21 4.61
C LEU A 95 -8.77 30.17 3.88
N GLU A 96 -8.04 29.69 2.87
CA GLU A 96 -7.13 30.53 2.07
C GLU A 96 -7.88 31.54 1.21
N THR A 97 -8.99 31.15 0.58
CA THR A 97 -9.85 32.06 -0.20
C THR A 97 -10.46 33.15 0.69
N LEU A 98 -11.01 32.80 1.86
CA LEU A 98 -11.53 33.78 2.82
C LEU A 98 -10.44 34.74 3.32
N ARG A 99 -9.21 34.26 3.52
CA ARG A 99 -8.07 35.09 3.91
C ARG A 99 -7.64 36.05 2.78
N ASN A 100 -7.60 35.57 1.55
CA ASN A 100 -7.28 36.39 0.38
C ASN A 100 -8.38 37.42 0.09
N ASP A 101 -9.65 37.06 0.22
CA ASP A 101 -10.78 37.97 0.08
C ASP A 101 -10.75 39.05 1.18
N SER A 102 -10.36 38.70 2.40
CA SER A 102 -10.14 39.66 3.50
C SER A 102 -9.00 40.64 3.21
N SER A 103 -7.93 40.19 2.56
CA SER A 103 -6.85 41.08 2.11
C SER A 103 -7.26 41.99 0.94
N ASN A 104 -8.17 41.50 0.08
CA ASN A 104 -8.78 42.30 -0.98
C ASN A 104 -9.82 43.30 -0.44
N LEU A 105 -10.42 43.03 0.72
CA LEU A 105 -11.30 43.95 1.45
C LEU A 105 -10.54 45.16 2.02
N GLU A 106 -9.26 45.03 2.37
CA GLU A 106 -8.42 46.20 2.70
C GLU A 106 -8.22 47.12 1.48
N SER A 107 -8.26 46.55 0.27
CA SER A 107 -8.16 47.29 -0.99
C SER A 107 -9.52 47.80 -1.49
N SER A 108 -10.62 47.20 -1.01
CA SER A 108 -12.00 47.47 -1.42
C SER A 108 -12.79 48.06 -0.26
N ARG A 109 -12.24 49.09 0.39
CA ARG A 109 -12.95 49.86 1.40
C ARG A 109 -14.16 50.51 0.71
N PRO A 110 -15.41 50.14 1.04
CA PRO A 110 -16.57 50.82 0.49
C PRO A 110 -16.53 52.28 0.95
N GLY A 111 -16.34 53.22 0.04
CA GLY A 111 -16.70 54.63 0.26
C GLY A 111 -15.87 55.46 1.24
N PHE A 112 -14.79 54.97 1.85
CA PHE A 112 -13.81 55.86 2.49
C PHE A 112 -12.85 56.43 1.43
N THR A 113 -13.40 57.21 0.50
CA THR A 113 -12.62 58.24 -0.17
C THR A 113 -11.92 59.06 0.90
N THR A 114 -10.64 59.34 0.70
CA THR A 114 -9.75 60.16 1.53
C THR A 114 -10.26 61.59 1.83
N GLN A 115 -11.52 61.89 1.50
CA GLN A 115 -12.24 63.15 1.71
C GLN A 115 -13.26 63.13 2.86
N GLN A 116 -13.47 61.99 3.54
CA GLN A 116 -14.20 61.95 4.81
C GLN A 116 -13.32 61.29 5.89
N GLN A 117 -12.18 61.90 6.20
CA GLN A 117 -11.90 62.03 7.62
C GLN A 117 -13.08 62.81 8.16
N GLN A 118 -13.99 62.15 8.90
CA GLN A 118 -14.85 62.88 9.80
C GLN A 118 -13.90 63.61 10.73
N SER A 119 -13.59 64.86 10.40
CA SER A 119 -12.97 65.75 11.35
C SER A 119 -13.95 65.74 12.51
N ILE A 120 -13.58 65.12 13.62
CA ILE A 120 -14.30 65.26 14.86
C ILE A 120 -14.12 66.74 15.19
N THR A 121 -15.06 67.58 14.75
CA THR A 121 -15.05 69.01 15.03
C THR A 121 -15.43 69.15 16.49
N ILE A 122 -14.43 69.19 17.35
CA ILE A 122 -14.61 69.47 18.76
C ILE A 122 -14.97 70.95 18.85
N ALA A 123 -16.26 71.27 18.97
CA ALA A 123 -16.71 72.61 19.27
C ALA A 123 -16.15 73.01 20.65
N SER A 124 -15.25 74.00 20.68
CA SER A 124 -14.69 74.51 21.92
C SER A 124 -15.51 75.67 22.44
N SER A 125 -16.09 75.51 23.62
CA SER A 125 -16.96 76.50 24.27
C SER A 125 -16.13 77.60 24.93
N TYR A 126 -14.88 77.30 25.33
CA TYR A 126 -13.99 78.30 25.95
C TYR A 126 -13.69 79.48 25.02
N ARG A 127 -13.75 79.28 23.69
CA ARG A 127 -13.55 80.35 22.70
C ARG A 127 -14.59 81.45 22.80
N HIS A 128 -15.82 81.11 23.19
CA HIS A 128 -16.87 82.10 23.39
C HIS A 128 -16.57 83.00 24.60
N GLU A 129 -16.08 82.44 25.70
CA GLU A 129 -15.67 83.22 26.88
C GLU A 129 -14.42 84.06 26.60
N LEU A 130 -13.46 83.54 25.81
CA LEU A 130 -12.33 84.34 25.32
C LEU A 130 -12.78 85.49 24.42
N GLN A 131 -13.79 85.27 23.57
CA GLN A 131 -14.34 86.34 22.75
C GLN A 131 -14.97 87.44 23.62
N LYS A 132 -15.74 87.09 24.65
CA LYS A 132 -16.27 88.08 25.61
C LYS A 132 -15.17 88.88 26.31
N TYR A 133 -14.04 88.23 26.62
CA TYR A 133 -12.89 88.90 27.19
C TYR A 133 -12.25 89.88 26.18
N LEU A 134 -12.07 89.45 24.92
CA LEU A 134 -11.54 90.29 23.85
C LEU A 134 -12.44 91.49 23.57
N ASP A 135 -13.76 91.30 23.57
CA ASP A 135 -14.75 92.37 23.40
C ASP A 135 -14.70 93.42 24.55
N LEU A 136 -14.18 93.05 25.73
CA LEU A 136 -14.06 93.95 26.88
C LEU A 136 -12.70 94.65 27.00
N VAL A 137 -11.65 94.04 26.47
CA VAL A 137 -10.27 94.53 26.60
C VAL A 137 -9.81 95.25 25.35
N ASP A 138 -10.41 94.98 24.19
CA ASP A 138 -9.82 95.16 22.86
C ASP A 138 -8.52 94.37 22.70
N VAL A 139 -8.34 93.73 21.54
CA VAL A 139 -7.16 92.91 21.20
C VAL A 139 -5.85 93.66 21.49
N GLU A 140 -5.84 94.97 21.25
CA GLU A 140 -4.68 95.85 21.39
C GLU A 140 -4.19 96.06 22.82
N LYS A 141 -5.03 95.81 23.84
CA LYS A 141 -4.67 95.97 25.26
C LYS A 141 -4.41 94.64 25.96
N THR A 142 -4.50 93.53 25.23
CA THR A 142 -4.10 92.23 25.75
C THR A 142 -2.58 92.10 25.80
N SER A 143 -2.06 91.25 26.68
CA SER A 143 -0.63 90.93 26.78
C SER A 143 -0.04 90.29 25.51
N LEU A 144 -0.89 89.95 24.53
CA LEU A 144 -0.50 89.41 23.22
C LEU A 144 -0.11 90.51 22.22
N ASN A 145 -0.39 91.79 22.50
CA ASN A 145 0.07 92.89 21.65
C ASN A 145 1.55 93.17 21.91
N THR A 146 2.40 92.51 21.14
CA THR A 146 3.87 92.56 21.25
C THR A 146 4.47 93.93 20.91
N ASN A 147 3.68 94.89 20.42
CA ASN A 147 4.14 96.24 20.10
C ASN A 147 4.15 97.22 21.30
N LYS A 148 3.71 96.81 22.49
CA LYS A 148 3.75 97.63 23.72
C LYS A 148 4.75 97.16 24.79
N LEU A 149 5.52 96.11 24.52
CA LEU A 149 6.46 95.52 25.48
C LEU A 149 7.74 96.35 25.73
N ALA A 150 7.86 97.57 25.18
CA ALA A 150 9.05 98.41 25.34
C ALA A 150 8.85 99.67 26.19
N ASP A 151 7.62 100.09 26.51
CA ASP A 151 7.38 101.27 27.34
C ASP A 151 7.02 100.86 28.77
N ASN A 152 8.07 100.62 29.56
CA ASN A 152 8.02 100.56 31.02
C ASN A 152 7.70 101.95 31.62
N SER A 153 6.70 102.65 31.09
CA SER A 153 6.12 103.82 31.76
C SER A 153 5.39 103.28 32.98
N LYS A 154 6.09 103.36 34.12
CA LYS A 154 5.51 103.33 35.47
C LYS A 154 4.13 103.96 35.39
N ILE A 155 3.12 103.20 35.84
CA ILE A 155 1.78 103.72 36.13
C ILE A 155 2.02 104.93 37.05
N SER A 156 2.01 106.13 36.47
CA SER A 156 2.13 107.37 37.22
C SER A 156 0.93 107.41 38.14
N LYS A 157 1.19 107.49 39.44
CA LYS A 157 0.19 107.55 40.52
C LYS A 157 -0.79 108.73 40.40
N GLU A 158 -0.60 109.60 39.40
CA GLU A 158 -1.35 110.84 39.21
C GLU A 158 -2.61 110.69 38.33
N ASP A 159 -2.80 109.57 37.62
CA ASP A 159 -4.06 109.29 36.88
C ASP A 159 -5.13 108.56 37.72
N VAL A 160 -4.85 108.30 39.00
CA VAL A 160 -5.70 107.51 39.90
C VAL A 160 -6.66 108.38 40.74
N GLU A 161 -6.48 109.70 40.75
CA GLU A 161 -7.17 110.57 41.73
C GLU A 161 -8.45 111.27 41.22
N ASN A 162 -8.85 111.10 39.95
CA ASN A 162 -10.07 111.72 39.42
C ASN A 162 -11.10 110.71 38.92
N SER A 163 -12.13 110.47 39.75
CA SER A 163 -13.49 110.01 39.41
C SER A 163 -13.80 108.57 38.91
N ASP A 164 -12.85 107.66 38.65
CA ASP A 164 -13.20 106.33 38.06
C ASP A 164 -12.52 105.07 38.65
N PHE A 165 -11.87 105.15 39.82
CA PHE A 165 -11.21 103.97 40.44
C PHE A 165 -12.17 102.79 40.66
N ASN A 166 -13.39 103.08 41.13
CA ASN A 166 -14.42 102.07 41.38
C ASN A 166 -14.97 101.46 40.08
N PHE A 167 -14.94 102.21 38.98
CA PHE A 167 -15.30 101.71 37.64
C PHE A 167 -14.21 100.80 37.07
N ASN A 168 -12.94 101.18 37.20
CA ASN A 168 -11.81 100.36 36.77
C ASN A 168 -11.68 99.06 37.57
N LEU A 169 -11.88 99.09 38.89
CA LEU A 169 -11.86 97.88 39.72
C LEU A 169 -12.93 96.88 39.30
N LYS A 170 -14.19 97.33 39.11
CA LYS A 170 -15.27 96.48 38.58
C LYS A 170 -14.97 95.93 37.20
N ARG A 171 -14.30 96.71 36.35
CA ARG A 171 -13.86 96.25 35.02
C ARG A 171 -12.81 95.13 35.15
N TYR A 172 -11.82 95.29 36.00
CA TYR A 172 -10.79 94.27 36.24
C TYR A 172 -11.37 92.99 36.87
N GLU A 173 -12.27 93.11 37.84
CA GLU A 173 -12.99 91.96 38.42
C GLU A 173 -13.81 91.21 37.36
N LYS A 174 -14.52 91.95 36.48
CA LYS A 174 -15.27 91.35 35.38
C LYS A 174 -14.36 90.64 34.38
N GLN A 175 -13.22 91.24 34.02
CA GLN A 175 -12.22 90.63 33.14
C GLN A 175 -11.64 89.35 33.74
N GLN A 176 -11.26 89.39 35.02
CA GLN A 176 -10.75 88.23 35.75
C GLN A 176 -11.81 87.12 35.84
N SER A 177 -13.07 87.47 36.13
CA SER A 177 -14.18 86.53 36.19
C SER A 177 -14.40 85.80 34.86
N ILE A 178 -14.34 86.52 33.74
CA ILE A 178 -14.48 85.93 32.40
C ILE A 178 -13.30 85.02 32.05
N LEU A 179 -12.06 85.43 32.38
CA LEU A 179 -10.89 84.58 32.19
C LEU A 179 -10.94 83.31 33.04
N HIS A 180 -11.37 83.39 34.29
CA HIS A 180 -11.59 82.19 35.11
C HIS A 180 -12.69 81.29 34.55
N SER A 181 -13.77 81.87 34.02
CA SER A 181 -14.81 81.10 33.35
C SER A 181 -14.28 80.40 32.09
N ALA A 182 -13.51 81.10 31.25
CA ALA A 182 -12.85 80.50 30.09
C ALA A 182 -11.89 79.37 30.48
N LEU A 183 -11.08 79.57 31.52
CA LEU A 183 -10.13 78.57 32.04
C LEU A 183 -10.86 77.31 32.51
N THR A 184 -11.89 77.47 33.35
CA THR A 184 -12.66 76.33 33.89
C THR A 184 -13.36 75.54 32.79
N VAL A 185 -13.94 76.22 31.79
CA VAL A 185 -14.56 75.55 30.63
C VAL A 185 -13.50 74.78 29.82
N ASN A 186 -12.33 75.38 29.57
CA ASN A 186 -11.24 74.72 28.84
C ASN A 186 -10.73 73.48 29.58
N GLU A 187 -10.52 73.55 30.90
CA GLU A 187 -10.09 72.41 31.71
C GLU A 187 -11.11 71.25 31.69
N ILE A 188 -12.42 71.57 31.71
CA ILE A 188 -13.48 70.56 31.60
C ILE A 188 -13.47 69.90 30.21
N GLU A 189 -13.29 70.67 29.15
CA GLU A 189 -13.20 70.15 27.78
C GLU A 189 -11.97 69.26 27.57
N ILE A 190 -10.80 69.65 28.10
CA ILE A 190 -9.59 68.83 28.10
C ILE A 190 -9.84 67.49 28.80
N LYS A 191 -10.43 67.49 30.01
CA LYS A 191 -10.75 66.25 30.74
C LYS A 191 -11.73 65.34 29.98
N LYS A 192 -12.69 65.91 29.24
CA LYS A 192 -13.59 65.14 28.37
C LYS A 192 -12.83 64.46 27.23
N LEU A 193 -11.92 65.18 26.57
CA LEU A 193 -11.08 64.62 25.51
C LEU A 193 -10.12 63.53 26.02
N GLU A 194 -9.53 63.71 27.19
CA GLU A 194 -8.70 62.69 27.84
C GLU A 194 -9.49 61.42 28.18
N THR A 195 -10.73 61.57 28.64
CA THR A 195 -11.63 60.45 28.94
C THR A 195 -11.98 59.70 27.65
N LEU A 196 -12.35 60.41 26.59
CA LEU A 196 -12.64 59.82 25.27
C LEU A 196 -11.41 59.09 24.69
N LEU A 197 -10.22 59.67 24.83
CA LEU A 197 -8.97 59.05 24.40
C LEU A 197 -8.68 57.77 25.20
N LYS A 198 -8.99 57.76 26.49
CA LYS A 198 -8.87 56.56 27.34
C LYS A 198 -9.84 55.46 26.90
N GLU A 199 -11.08 55.81 26.52
CA GLU A 199 -12.05 54.87 25.94
C GLU A 199 -11.56 54.30 24.61
N PHE A 200 -11.11 55.14 23.67
CA PHE A 200 -10.55 54.66 22.41
C PHE A 200 -9.32 53.76 22.60
N ARG A 201 -8.47 54.05 23.60
CA ARG A 201 -7.35 53.16 23.96
C ARG A 201 -7.83 51.83 24.52
N LYS A 202 -8.89 51.82 25.33
CA LYS A 202 -9.51 50.60 25.84
C LYS A 202 -10.07 49.76 24.70
N ASP A 203 -10.80 50.38 23.77
CA ASP A 203 -11.38 49.70 22.61
C ASP A 203 -10.31 49.16 21.68
N ASN A 204 -9.25 49.93 21.42
CA ASN A 204 -8.12 49.47 20.61
C ASN A 204 -7.39 48.27 21.25
N ASN A 205 -7.23 48.27 22.58
CA ASN A 205 -6.67 47.13 23.29
C ASN A 205 -7.59 45.90 23.19
N PHE A 206 -8.90 46.08 23.39
CA PHE A 206 -9.89 45.00 23.20
C PHE A 206 -9.82 44.43 21.78
N ILE A 207 -9.82 45.27 20.74
CA ILE A 207 -9.72 44.82 19.34
C ILE A 207 -8.43 44.04 19.10
N ARG A 208 -7.28 44.50 19.63
CA ARG A 208 -6.01 43.79 19.49
C ARG A 208 -6.02 42.43 20.19
N ASP A 209 -6.60 42.35 21.38
CA ASP A 209 -6.66 41.11 22.14
C ASP A 209 -7.63 40.12 21.48
N GLU A 210 -8.78 40.59 20.99
CA GLU A 210 -9.74 39.79 20.21
C GLU A 210 -9.12 39.30 18.88
N LEU A 211 -8.40 40.15 18.16
CA LEU A 211 -7.68 39.75 16.95
C LEU A 211 -6.61 38.69 17.24
N LYS A 212 -5.88 38.81 18.35
CA LYS A 212 -4.91 37.78 18.76
C LYS A 212 -5.62 36.46 19.08
N LEU A 213 -6.74 36.51 19.79
CA LEU A 213 -7.55 35.34 20.12
C LEU A 213 -8.07 34.65 18.86
N ILE A 214 -8.71 35.38 17.95
CA ILE A 214 -9.22 34.85 16.68
C ILE A 214 -8.08 34.28 15.82
N ASN A 215 -6.94 34.98 15.70
CA ASN A 215 -5.78 34.47 14.98
C ASN A 215 -5.22 33.18 15.60
N SER A 216 -5.21 33.07 16.94
CA SER A 216 -4.79 31.85 17.62
C SER A 216 -5.74 30.68 17.36
N ASN A 217 -7.06 30.93 17.34
CA ASN A 217 -8.07 29.92 17.02
C ASN A 217 -7.97 29.49 15.55
N LEU A 218 -7.79 30.43 14.63
CA LEU A 218 -7.62 30.14 13.20
C LEU A 218 -6.36 29.30 12.97
N LYS A 219 -5.24 29.67 13.60
CA LYS A 219 -4.00 28.88 13.55
C LYS A 219 -4.19 27.48 14.13
N SER A 220 -4.89 27.35 15.27
CA SER A 220 -5.20 26.03 15.84
C SER A 220 -6.03 25.17 14.90
N HIS A 221 -6.94 25.79 14.13
CA HIS A 221 -7.75 25.08 13.13
C HIS A 221 -6.91 24.66 11.91
N GLU A 222 -6.02 25.54 11.42
CA GLU A 222 -5.04 25.20 10.38
C GLU A 222 -4.10 24.06 10.82
N ASP A 223 -3.63 24.09 12.08
CA ASP A 223 -2.77 23.05 12.65
C ASP A 223 -3.52 21.70 12.74
N LEU A 224 -4.81 21.70 13.13
CA LEU A 224 -5.66 20.50 13.14
C LEU A 224 -5.84 19.90 11.74
N ILE A 225 -6.16 20.71 10.74
CA ILE A 225 -6.29 20.24 9.34
C ILE A 225 -4.95 19.66 8.85
N SER A 226 -3.83 20.33 9.14
CA SER A 226 -2.49 19.87 8.79
C SER A 226 -2.16 18.53 9.43
N ASP A 227 -2.49 18.33 10.70
CA ASP A 227 -2.25 17.07 11.40
C ASP A 227 -3.17 15.94 10.90
N GLU A 228 -4.43 16.24 10.57
CA GLU A 228 -5.32 15.25 9.95
C GLU A 228 -4.85 14.84 8.55
N LEU A 229 -4.33 15.77 7.75
CA LEU A 229 -3.73 15.48 6.45
C LEU A 229 -2.48 14.61 6.57
N LYS A 230 -1.61 14.85 7.58
CA LYS A 230 -0.46 13.96 7.85
C LYS A 230 -0.91 12.54 8.23
N GLN A 231 -1.92 12.41 9.09
CA GLN A 231 -2.46 11.09 9.46
C GLN A 231 -3.04 10.36 8.25
N ILE A 232 -3.68 11.08 7.34
CA ILE A 232 -4.15 10.56 6.06
C ILE A 232 -2.98 10.07 5.22
N ASP A 233 -1.92 10.86 5.07
CA ASP A 233 -0.72 10.50 4.33
C ASP A 233 -0.04 9.23 4.90
N GLU A 234 0.08 9.12 6.22
CA GLU A 234 0.60 7.93 6.91
C GLU A 234 -0.29 6.71 6.66
N SER A 235 -1.61 6.87 6.77
CA SER A 235 -2.56 5.78 6.53
C SER A 235 -2.56 5.31 5.07
N ARG A 236 -2.39 6.24 4.12
CA ARG A 236 -2.24 5.94 2.69
C ARG A 236 -0.93 5.23 2.43
N TYR A 237 0.17 5.67 3.05
CA TYR A 237 1.47 5.02 2.94
C TYR A 237 1.44 3.59 3.48
N ALA A 238 0.80 3.35 4.63
CA ALA A 238 0.60 2.01 5.17
C ALA A 238 -0.20 1.11 4.21
N ILE A 239 -1.23 1.65 3.54
CA ILE A 239 -1.98 0.93 2.51
C ILE A 239 -1.10 0.64 1.29
N MET A 240 -0.33 1.61 0.79
CA MET A 240 0.59 1.44 -0.33
C MET A 240 1.63 0.34 -0.05
N GLN A 241 2.25 0.35 1.14
CA GLN A 241 3.17 -0.70 1.57
C GLN A 241 2.49 -2.07 1.60
N SER A 242 1.27 -2.16 2.15
CA SER A 242 0.55 -3.45 2.23
C SER A 242 0.18 -4.03 0.86
N ILE A 243 -0.02 -3.17 -0.14
CA ILE A 243 -0.36 -3.58 -1.51
C ILE A 243 0.91 -3.90 -2.33
N GLY A 244 2.08 -3.44 -1.88
CA GLY A 244 3.34 -3.51 -2.63
C GLY A 244 3.45 -2.43 -3.70
N TYR A 245 2.73 -1.32 -3.56
CA TYR A 245 2.82 -0.20 -4.49
C TYR A 245 3.99 0.70 -4.08
N SER A 246 5.12 0.53 -4.78
CA SER A 246 6.26 1.46 -4.74
C SER A 246 5.90 2.76 -5.47
N GLY A 247 5.04 3.56 -4.85
CA GLY A 247 4.74 4.92 -5.33
C GLY A 247 5.97 5.83 -5.18
N ARG A 248 5.86 7.04 -5.75
CA ARG A 248 6.90 8.09 -5.85
C ARG A 248 7.62 8.44 -4.54
N ASN A 249 7.15 7.97 -3.39
CA ASN A 249 7.73 8.22 -2.07
C ASN A 249 8.88 7.27 -1.67
N GLU A 250 9.17 6.20 -2.42
CA GLU A 250 10.36 5.37 -2.18
C GLU A 250 11.64 5.91 -2.82
N GLN A 251 11.54 6.95 -3.65
CA GLN A 251 12.70 7.79 -3.92
C GLN A 251 13.00 8.54 -2.63
N GLN A 252 13.94 7.97 -1.87
CA GLN A 252 14.65 8.60 -0.77
C GLN A 252 14.62 10.11 -0.97
N SER A 253 13.91 10.83 -0.11
CA SER A 253 13.89 12.28 -0.10
C SER A 253 15.33 12.74 0.06
N SER A 254 16.02 12.91 -1.06
CA SER A 254 17.30 13.55 -1.11
C SER A 254 17.08 14.90 -0.46
N ILE A 255 18.01 15.31 0.40
CA ILE A 255 17.99 16.63 1.04
C ILE A 255 17.79 17.74 -0.02
N LEU A 256 18.20 17.48 -1.27
CA LEU A 256 17.96 18.34 -2.41
C LEU A 256 16.48 18.50 -2.78
N ASP A 257 15.67 17.44 -2.76
CA ASP A 257 14.23 17.53 -3.07
C ASP A 257 13.48 18.31 -1.99
N SER A 258 13.86 18.16 -0.72
CA SER A 258 13.30 18.96 0.37
C SER A 258 13.74 20.43 0.30
N ILE A 259 14.99 20.72 -0.11
CA ILE A 259 15.46 22.10 -0.36
C ILE A 259 14.74 22.72 -1.56
N VAL A 260 14.55 21.97 -2.64
CA VAL A 260 13.83 22.44 -3.84
C VAL A 260 12.36 22.71 -3.50
N LYS A 261 11.70 21.83 -2.76
CA LYS A 261 10.32 22.04 -2.26
C LYS A 261 10.19 23.23 -1.31
N LEU A 262 11.24 23.57 -0.56
CA LEU A 262 11.28 24.78 0.28
C LEU A 262 11.49 26.07 -0.52
N SER A 263 12.16 26.00 -1.68
CA SER A 263 12.49 27.17 -2.50
C SER A 263 11.39 27.52 -3.53
N ILE A 264 10.56 26.54 -3.89
CA ILE A 264 9.40 26.75 -4.74
C ILE A 264 8.27 27.31 -3.88
N LYS A 265 7.73 28.47 -4.27
CA LYS A 265 6.53 29.08 -3.66
C LYS A 265 5.51 27.97 -3.37
N LYS A 266 4.90 27.99 -2.17
CA LYS A 266 3.84 27.06 -1.75
C LYS A 266 2.96 26.73 -2.98
N PRO A 267 2.88 25.45 -3.39
CA PRO A 267 2.08 25.10 -4.55
C PRO A 267 0.65 25.60 -4.33
N ASP A 268 0.04 26.14 -5.38
CA ASP A 268 -1.37 26.52 -5.36
C ASP A 268 -2.17 25.29 -4.91
N ILE A 269 -3.04 25.44 -3.90
CA ILE A 269 -3.82 24.33 -3.33
C ILE A 269 -4.54 23.55 -4.44
N ARG A 270 -4.96 24.24 -5.50
CA ARG A 270 -5.60 23.62 -6.67
C ARG A 270 -4.71 22.62 -7.39
N THR A 271 -3.42 22.94 -7.54
CA THR A 271 -2.45 22.01 -8.14
C THR A 271 -2.22 20.81 -7.23
N LEU A 272 -2.17 21.01 -5.92
CA LEU A 272 -2.03 19.93 -4.94
C LEU A 272 -3.25 18.99 -4.96
N ILE A 273 -4.47 19.54 -5.02
CA ILE A 273 -5.71 18.75 -5.14
C ILE A 273 -5.67 17.90 -6.42
N GLN A 274 -5.27 18.49 -7.55
CA GLN A 274 -5.18 17.76 -8.80
C GLN A 274 -4.14 16.63 -8.76
N GLU A 275 -2.94 16.90 -8.24
CA GLU A 275 -1.90 15.88 -8.06
C GLU A 275 -2.38 14.73 -7.15
N ARG A 276 -3.10 15.04 -6.06
CA ARG A 276 -3.67 14.02 -5.16
C ARG A 276 -4.75 13.16 -5.82
N ILE A 277 -5.60 13.76 -6.66
CA ILE A 277 -6.61 13.01 -7.44
C ILE A 277 -5.92 12.07 -8.43
N GLU A 278 -4.87 12.53 -9.11
CA GLU A 278 -4.08 11.71 -10.04
C GLU A 278 -3.37 10.57 -9.30
N GLU A 279 -2.71 10.83 -8.17
CA GLU A 279 -2.10 9.81 -7.31
C GLU A 279 -3.11 8.76 -6.84
N TYR A 280 -4.28 9.19 -6.37
CA TYR A 280 -5.36 8.29 -5.98
C TYR A 280 -5.85 7.43 -7.14
N SER A 281 -6.01 8.02 -8.34
CA SER A 281 -6.45 7.29 -9.53
C SER A 281 -5.44 6.22 -9.94
N ASN A 282 -4.14 6.52 -9.89
CA ASN A 282 -3.06 5.58 -10.19
C ASN A 282 -3.03 4.42 -9.18
N LEU A 283 -3.17 4.74 -7.89
CA LEU A 283 -3.22 3.72 -6.84
C LEU A 283 -4.46 2.82 -6.98
N LEU A 284 -5.61 3.38 -7.33
CA LEU A 284 -6.84 2.61 -7.57
C LEU A 284 -6.72 1.72 -8.82
N ASN A 285 -6.14 2.23 -9.90
CA ASN A 285 -5.85 1.46 -11.11
C ASN A 285 -4.88 0.30 -10.83
N PHE A 286 -3.86 0.52 -9.98
CA PHE A 286 -2.94 -0.54 -9.57
C PHE A 286 -3.66 -1.65 -8.80
N ILE A 287 -4.51 -1.28 -7.83
CA ILE A 287 -5.32 -2.24 -7.09
C ILE A 287 -6.24 -3.02 -8.02
N ASP A 288 -6.88 -2.35 -8.98
CA ASP A 288 -7.81 -2.99 -9.92
C ASP A 288 -7.10 -3.90 -10.91
N MET A 289 -5.91 -3.53 -11.37
CA MET A 289 -5.06 -4.41 -12.18
C MET A 289 -4.64 -5.66 -11.40
N LYS A 290 -4.25 -5.50 -10.13
CA LYS A 290 -3.87 -6.63 -9.28
C LYS A 290 -5.07 -7.53 -8.97
N LEU A 291 -6.24 -6.96 -8.67
CA LEU A 291 -7.48 -7.70 -8.47
C LEU A 291 -7.86 -8.51 -9.72
N ASN A 292 -7.85 -7.88 -10.89
CA ASN A 292 -8.14 -8.56 -12.16
C ASN A 292 -7.17 -9.70 -12.44
N GLY A 293 -5.87 -9.51 -12.16
CA GLY A 293 -4.86 -10.57 -12.29
C GLY A 293 -5.10 -11.75 -11.36
N LEU A 294 -5.45 -11.49 -10.09
CA LEU A 294 -5.77 -12.53 -9.12
C LEU A 294 -7.09 -13.25 -9.45
N ASP A 295 -8.09 -12.52 -9.94
CA ASP A 295 -9.36 -13.11 -10.39
C ASP A 295 -9.15 -13.99 -11.64
N GLN A 296 -8.30 -13.56 -12.57
CA GLN A 296 -7.91 -14.38 -13.72
C GLN A 296 -7.18 -15.64 -13.28
N MET A 297 -6.19 -15.52 -12.39
CA MET A 297 -5.51 -16.69 -11.81
C MET A 297 -6.52 -17.64 -11.14
N LEU A 298 -7.47 -17.11 -10.37
CA LEU A 298 -8.50 -17.93 -9.73
C LEU A 298 -9.38 -18.66 -10.76
N GLN A 299 -9.70 -18.03 -11.90
CA GLN A 299 -10.42 -18.67 -12.99
C GLN A 299 -9.59 -19.77 -13.67
N GLU A 300 -8.30 -19.52 -13.93
CA GLU A 300 -7.37 -20.50 -14.49
C GLU A 300 -7.18 -21.72 -13.57
N TYR A 301 -7.03 -21.51 -12.27
CA TYR A 301 -6.93 -22.62 -11.32
C TYR A 301 -8.24 -23.41 -11.22
N LYS A 302 -9.40 -22.72 -11.27
CA LYS A 302 -10.72 -23.37 -11.35
C LYS A 302 -10.88 -24.22 -12.60
N SER A 303 -10.41 -23.79 -13.77
CA SER A 303 -10.44 -24.62 -14.98
C SER A 303 -9.49 -25.82 -14.85
N ARG A 304 -8.28 -25.59 -14.33
CA ARG A 304 -7.29 -26.65 -14.08
C ARG A 304 -7.75 -27.69 -13.06
N LYS A 305 -8.77 -27.40 -12.24
CA LYS A 305 -9.30 -28.37 -11.27
C LYS A 305 -9.90 -29.60 -11.94
N SER A 306 -10.71 -29.41 -12.99
CA SER A 306 -11.25 -30.54 -13.75
C SER A 306 -10.13 -31.31 -14.42
N GLU A 307 -9.19 -30.57 -15.01
CA GLU A 307 -8.05 -31.11 -15.75
C GLU A 307 -7.14 -32.00 -14.88
N TRP A 308 -6.75 -31.55 -13.67
CA TRP A 308 -5.93 -32.36 -12.76
C TRP A 308 -6.67 -33.59 -12.23
N ALA A 309 -7.97 -33.47 -11.99
CA ALA A 309 -8.80 -34.61 -11.57
C ALA A 309 -8.91 -35.66 -12.70
N GLU A 310 -9.16 -35.23 -13.93
CA GLU A 310 -9.20 -36.08 -15.12
C GLU A 310 -7.85 -36.77 -15.35
N LYS A 311 -6.74 -36.02 -15.28
CA LYS A 311 -5.37 -36.56 -15.36
C LYS A 311 -5.08 -37.62 -14.30
N SER A 312 -5.46 -37.35 -13.04
CA SER A 312 -5.26 -38.32 -11.94
C SER A 312 -6.10 -39.58 -12.10
N ILE A 313 -7.35 -39.44 -12.56
CA ILE A 313 -8.23 -40.58 -12.85
C ILE A 313 -7.68 -41.41 -14.01
N LEU A 314 -7.27 -40.78 -15.11
CA LEU A 314 -6.73 -41.46 -16.29
C LEU A 314 -5.46 -42.24 -15.93
N TRP A 315 -4.54 -41.62 -15.19
CA TRP A 315 -3.33 -42.29 -14.71
C TRP A 315 -3.63 -43.45 -13.76
N SER A 316 -4.57 -43.28 -12.83
CA SER A 316 -5.00 -44.34 -11.92
C SER A 316 -5.65 -45.52 -12.65
N GLN A 317 -6.43 -45.24 -13.71
CA GLN A 317 -7.02 -46.27 -14.57
C GLN A 317 -5.94 -47.02 -15.37
N CYS A 318 -4.95 -46.30 -15.91
CA CYS A 318 -3.80 -46.89 -16.58
C CYS A 318 -3.04 -47.84 -15.64
N LEU A 319 -2.69 -47.37 -14.43
CA LEU A 319 -2.02 -48.18 -13.42
C LEU A 319 -2.85 -49.40 -13.02
N ALA A 320 -4.17 -49.25 -12.81
CA ALA A 320 -5.04 -50.38 -12.48
C ALA A 320 -5.04 -51.46 -13.56
N LEU A 321 -5.08 -51.07 -14.84
CA LEU A 321 -5.00 -52.01 -15.96
C LEU A 321 -3.64 -52.71 -16.04
N ILE A 322 -2.56 -51.97 -15.80
CA ILE A 322 -1.21 -52.54 -15.79
C ILE A 322 -1.03 -53.51 -14.62
N SER A 323 -1.45 -53.14 -13.42
CA SER A 323 -1.42 -54.02 -12.25
C SER A 323 -2.29 -55.28 -12.46
N GLU A 324 -3.46 -55.16 -13.09
CA GLU A 324 -4.31 -56.30 -13.46
C GLU A 324 -3.56 -57.24 -14.43
N LEU A 325 -2.86 -56.70 -15.42
CA LEU A 325 -2.04 -57.47 -16.35
C LEU A 325 -0.84 -58.14 -15.64
N GLU A 326 -0.09 -57.40 -14.82
CA GLU A 326 1.06 -57.92 -14.08
C GLU A 326 0.67 -59.05 -13.13
N VAL A 327 -0.44 -58.91 -12.41
CA VAL A 327 -0.98 -59.97 -11.55
C VAL A 327 -1.41 -61.17 -12.38
N THR A 328 -2.15 -60.95 -13.48
CA THR A 328 -2.61 -62.05 -14.35
C THR A 328 -1.43 -62.83 -14.95
N VAL A 329 -0.37 -62.14 -15.40
CA VAL A 329 0.85 -62.76 -15.94
C VAL A 329 1.63 -63.48 -14.83
N ARG A 330 1.76 -62.87 -13.65
CA ARG A 330 2.42 -63.48 -12.49
C ARG A 330 1.71 -64.75 -12.02
N ASP A 331 0.39 -64.75 -12.01
CA ASP A 331 -0.44 -65.91 -11.66
C ASP A 331 -0.34 -67.01 -12.71
N GLN A 332 -0.30 -66.66 -14.01
CA GLN A 332 -0.06 -67.61 -15.10
C GLN A 332 1.34 -68.23 -15.05
N LEU A 333 2.37 -67.44 -14.74
CA LEU A 333 3.74 -67.94 -14.58
C LEU A 333 3.87 -68.86 -13.37
N SER A 334 3.21 -68.51 -12.26
CA SER A 334 3.27 -69.26 -10.99
C SER A 334 2.43 -70.55 -11.05
N SER A 335 1.28 -70.53 -11.71
CA SER A 335 0.43 -71.73 -11.92
C SER A 335 1.09 -72.74 -12.85
N ALA A 336 1.84 -72.30 -13.85
CA ALA A 336 2.59 -73.21 -14.70
C ALA A 336 3.78 -73.86 -14.00
N HIS A 337 4.45 -73.12 -13.13
CA HIS A 337 5.56 -73.68 -12.34
C HIS A 337 5.08 -74.74 -11.34
N THR A 338 3.84 -74.64 -10.86
CA THR A 338 3.27 -75.57 -9.89
C THR A 338 2.56 -76.78 -10.51
N VAL A 339 2.00 -76.64 -11.72
CA VAL A 339 1.21 -77.72 -12.37
C VAL A 339 2.00 -78.48 -13.45
N GLY A 340 3.21 -78.03 -13.82
CA GLY A 340 4.00 -78.67 -14.89
C GLY A 340 3.33 -78.60 -16.27
N SER A 341 2.35 -77.70 -16.42
CA SER A 341 1.68 -77.43 -17.69
C SER A 341 2.47 -76.36 -18.41
N GLU A 342 2.88 -76.65 -19.65
CA GLU A 342 3.47 -75.67 -20.55
C GLU A 342 2.53 -74.46 -20.67
N ILE A 343 3.01 -73.27 -20.29
CA ILE A 343 2.31 -72.03 -20.58
C ILE A 343 2.27 -71.92 -22.09
N SER A 344 1.09 -71.94 -22.69
CA SER A 344 0.98 -71.57 -24.09
C SER A 344 1.30 -70.07 -24.19
N PRO A 345 2.41 -69.67 -24.82
CA PRO A 345 2.77 -68.25 -24.97
C PRO A 345 1.67 -67.45 -25.66
N ASP A 346 0.78 -68.13 -26.40
CA ASP A 346 -0.39 -67.55 -27.05
C ASP A 346 -1.43 -67.02 -26.05
N GLN A 347 -1.56 -67.61 -24.85
CA GLN A 347 -2.48 -67.10 -23.82
C GLN A 347 -1.99 -65.77 -23.24
N ILE A 348 -0.69 -65.67 -22.91
CA ILE A 348 -0.09 -64.41 -22.44
C ILE A 348 -0.20 -63.35 -23.54
N LYS A 349 0.13 -63.70 -24.80
CA LYS A 349 -0.03 -62.78 -25.95
C LYS A 349 -1.47 -62.30 -26.10
N ALA A 350 -2.46 -63.18 -25.96
CA ALA A 350 -3.87 -62.81 -26.06
C ALA A 350 -4.29 -61.84 -24.94
N GLN A 351 -3.78 -62.04 -23.72
CA GLN A 351 -4.03 -61.12 -22.61
C GLN A 351 -3.38 -59.76 -22.86
N ILE A 352 -2.09 -59.71 -23.24
CA ILE A 352 -1.40 -58.46 -23.57
C ILE A 352 -2.17 -57.71 -24.66
N LYS A 353 -2.61 -58.37 -25.74
CA LYS A 353 -3.44 -57.74 -26.79
C LYS A 353 -4.76 -57.18 -26.25
N LYS A 354 -5.46 -57.93 -25.39
CA LYS A 354 -6.71 -57.47 -24.77
C LYS A 354 -6.49 -56.23 -23.91
N PHE A 355 -5.42 -56.21 -23.11
CA PHE A 355 -5.06 -55.04 -22.30
C PHE A 355 -4.63 -53.85 -23.16
N LEU A 356 -3.90 -54.10 -24.24
CA LEU A 356 -3.51 -53.07 -25.21
C LEU A 356 -4.72 -52.43 -25.88
N THR A 357 -5.75 -53.21 -26.24
CA THR A 357 -7.01 -52.64 -26.75
C THR A 357 -7.75 -51.80 -25.71
N LYS A 358 -7.67 -52.14 -24.41
CA LYS A 358 -8.26 -51.33 -23.33
C LYS A 358 -7.46 -50.03 -23.12
N LEU A 359 -6.13 -50.11 -23.09
CA LEU A 359 -5.23 -48.95 -22.94
C LEU A 359 -5.35 -47.99 -24.13
N ASN A 360 -5.37 -48.49 -25.36
CA ASN A 360 -5.60 -47.65 -26.53
C ASN A 360 -6.99 -47.01 -26.51
N LYS A 361 -8.01 -47.71 -26.02
CA LYS A 361 -9.35 -47.12 -25.86
C LYS A 361 -9.34 -45.96 -24.84
N LEU A 362 -8.58 -46.08 -23.74
CA LEU A 362 -8.39 -44.96 -22.80
C LEU A 362 -7.64 -43.79 -23.44
N LEU A 363 -6.68 -44.09 -24.32
CA LEU A 363 -5.91 -43.08 -25.05
C LEU A 363 -6.78 -42.35 -26.08
N ASP A 364 -7.62 -43.07 -26.82
CA ASP A 364 -8.51 -42.54 -27.86
C ASP A 364 -9.68 -41.73 -27.27
N GLU A 365 -10.09 -42.01 -26.03
CA GLU A 365 -11.12 -41.25 -25.31
C GLU A 365 -10.57 -39.94 -24.69
N SER A 366 -9.25 -39.75 -24.68
CA SER A 366 -8.58 -38.63 -24.03
C SER A 366 -8.04 -37.62 -25.06
N ASP A 367 -8.76 -36.53 -25.29
CA ASP A 367 -8.34 -35.41 -26.17
C ASP A 367 -7.18 -34.54 -25.59
N LEU A 368 -6.27 -35.14 -24.80
CA LEU A 368 -5.25 -34.43 -24.03
C LEU A 368 -3.84 -34.71 -24.57
N GLU A 369 -3.28 -33.80 -25.37
CA GLU A 369 -1.85 -33.74 -25.72
C GLU A 369 -0.99 -33.30 -24.52
N ASP A 370 -0.95 -34.10 -23.45
CA ASP A 370 -0.33 -33.69 -22.19
C ASP A 370 0.62 -34.77 -21.60
N VAL A 371 1.41 -34.42 -20.59
CA VAL A 371 2.43 -35.28 -19.95
C VAL A 371 1.91 -36.68 -19.62
N VAL A 372 0.67 -36.79 -19.16
CA VAL A 372 0.03 -38.09 -18.84
C VAL A 372 -0.13 -38.94 -20.11
N TYR A 373 -0.45 -38.35 -21.26
CA TYR A 373 -0.48 -39.07 -22.55
C TYR A 373 0.89 -39.65 -22.89
N SER A 374 1.99 -38.91 -22.65
CA SER A 374 3.34 -39.42 -22.88
C SER A 374 3.66 -40.63 -21.98
N LEU A 375 3.27 -40.57 -20.71
CA LEU A 375 3.46 -41.67 -19.75
C LEU A 375 2.63 -42.91 -20.12
N VAL A 376 1.35 -42.72 -20.46
CA VAL A 376 0.48 -43.82 -20.92
C VAL A 376 1.01 -44.42 -22.22
N ARG A 377 1.49 -43.58 -23.15
CA ARG A 377 2.11 -44.04 -24.40
C ARG A 377 3.39 -44.83 -24.14
N ASN A 378 4.21 -44.44 -23.18
CA ASN A 378 5.40 -45.20 -22.80
C ASN A 378 5.03 -46.60 -22.29
N GLU A 379 3.98 -46.72 -21.47
CA GLU A 379 3.45 -48.03 -21.03
C GLU A 379 2.87 -48.85 -22.21
N VAL A 380 2.18 -48.22 -23.15
CA VAL A 380 1.69 -48.90 -24.36
C VAL A 380 2.86 -49.36 -25.23
N ASN A 381 3.90 -48.55 -25.36
CA ASN A 381 5.10 -48.88 -26.13
C ASN A 381 5.85 -50.05 -25.50
N SER A 382 6.03 -50.07 -24.18
CA SER A 382 6.70 -51.18 -23.48
C SER A 382 5.93 -52.50 -23.66
N LEU A 383 4.59 -52.47 -23.61
CA LEU A 383 3.76 -53.63 -23.88
C LEU A 383 3.82 -54.09 -25.34
N ASN A 384 3.93 -53.16 -26.29
CA ASN A 384 4.16 -53.51 -27.70
C ASN A 384 5.52 -54.17 -27.92
N VAL A 385 6.59 -53.62 -27.32
CA VAL A 385 7.94 -54.20 -27.39
C VAL A 385 7.95 -55.60 -26.79
N ALA A 386 7.33 -55.79 -25.62
CA ALA A 386 7.19 -57.11 -25.00
C ALA A 386 6.42 -58.10 -25.90
N LEU A 387 5.37 -57.64 -26.59
CA LEU A 387 4.61 -58.46 -27.52
C LEU A 387 5.45 -58.86 -28.76
N ASP A 388 6.27 -57.94 -29.26
CA ASP A 388 7.18 -58.19 -30.39
C ASP A 388 8.31 -59.15 -30.02
N GLU A 389 8.91 -59.01 -28.83
CA GLU A 389 9.91 -59.94 -28.31
C GLU A 389 9.34 -61.35 -28.16
N MET A 390 8.11 -61.48 -27.65
CA MET A 390 7.41 -62.76 -27.57
C MET A 390 7.07 -63.35 -28.97
N ASN A 391 6.92 -62.52 -30.00
CA ASN A 391 6.71 -62.97 -31.38
C ASN A 391 8.01 -63.43 -32.07
N GLN A 392 9.13 -62.81 -31.71
CA GLN A 392 10.45 -63.18 -32.26
C GLN A 392 11.06 -64.39 -31.57
N MET A 393 10.52 -64.83 -30.43
CA MET A 393 10.97 -66.04 -29.74
C MET A 393 10.75 -67.27 -30.66
N PRO A 394 11.83 -67.92 -31.14
CA PRO A 394 11.70 -69.09 -32.00
C PRO A 394 10.93 -70.16 -31.24
N GLN A 395 9.87 -70.70 -31.84
CA GLN A 395 9.31 -71.97 -31.41
C GLN A 395 10.40 -73.02 -31.57
N ILE A 396 11.21 -73.24 -30.53
CA ILE A 396 12.09 -74.40 -30.45
C ILE A 396 11.14 -75.59 -30.38
N LYS A 397 10.81 -76.13 -31.55
CA LYS A 397 10.22 -77.46 -31.67
C LYS A 397 11.19 -78.40 -30.99
N ASN A 398 10.70 -79.06 -29.96
CA ASN A 398 11.33 -80.22 -29.34
C ASN A 398 11.51 -81.32 -30.41
N ASP A 399 12.60 -81.27 -31.18
CA ASP A 399 13.15 -82.44 -31.87
C ASP A 399 14.08 -83.15 -30.89
N ILE A 400 13.46 -83.95 -30.01
CA ILE A 400 14.17 -85.00 -29.28
C ILE A 400 14.24 -86.21 -30.21
N SER A 401 15.20 -86.18 -31.13
CA SER A 401 15.71 -87.37 -31.81
C SER A 401 17.20 -87.16 -32.07
N ASP A 402 18.03 -87.68 -31.18
CA ASP A 402 19.03 -88.68 -31.54
C ASP A 402 19.82 -89.12 -30.30
N ARG A 403 19.53 -90.34 -29.88
CA ARG A 403 20.36 -91.11 -28.96
C ARG A 403 21.50 -91.73 -29.75
N GLU A 404 22.68 -91.12 -29.71
CA GLU A 404 23.97 -91.79 -29.90
C GLU A 404 24.93 -91.20 -28.86
N SER A 405 25.05 -91.82 -27.69
CA SER A 405 26.08 -92.81 -27.34
C SER A 405 27.53 -92.30 -27.40
N ILE A 406 28.17 -92.29 -26.22
CA ILE A 406 29.61 -92.60 -26.00
C ILE A 406 30.61 -91.45 -26.18
N HIS A 407 31.08 -90.81 -25.09
CA HIS A 407 32.34 -91.15 -24.37
C HIS A 407 32.83 -90.02 -23.42
N ASN A 408 33.13 -90.42 -22.18
CA ASN A 408 34.10 -89.87 -21.21
C ASN A 408 33.86 -88.53 -20.47
N PRO A 409 33.62 -88.59 -19.14
CA PRO A 409 33.96 -87.53 -18.20
C PRO A 409 35.36 -87.76 -17.59
N SER A 410 36.10 -86.68 -17.29
CA SER A 410 37.20 -86.76 -16.31
C SER A 410 37.35 -85.45 -15.53
N PHE A 411 37.27 -85.61 -14.21
CA PHE A 411 37.48 -84.65 -13.13
C PHE A 411 38.86 -83.97 -13.11
N LYS A 412 38.89 -82.72 -12.63
CA LYS A 412 39.87 -82.12 -11.70
C LYS A 412 39.09 -81.07 -10.87
N LEU A 413 38.48 -81.35 -9.72
CA LEU A 413 39.00 -81.65 -8.37
C LEU A 413 39.85 -80.52 -7.75
N ILE A 414 39.51 -80.18 -6.49
CA ILE A 414 40.28 -79.46 -5.44
C ILE A 414 39.88 -77.98 -5.23
N SER A 415 38.86 -77.71 -4.39
CA SER A 415 38.94 -77.23 -2.97
C SER A 415 39.44 -75.78 -2.83
N LYS A 416 38.80 -74.83 -2.15
CA LYS A 416 38.34 -74.83 -0.75
C LYS A 416 37.29 -73.72 -0.51
N SER A 417 36.18 -74.09 0.17
CA SER A 417 35.38 -73.34 1.18
C SER A 417 34.85 -71.89 0.94
N PRO A 418 33.52 -71.66 1.04
CA PRO A 418 32.88 -70.36 1.31
C PRO A 418 32.50 -70.21 2.82
N PRO A 419 31.70 -69.21 3.26
CA PRO A 419 31.86 -67.76 3.32
C PRO A 419 31.93 -67.25 4.80
N LYS A 420 32.16 -65.95 5.05
CA LYS A 420 31.96 -65.35 6.39
C LYS A 420 31.10 -64.08 6.33
N THR A 421 29.87 -64.23 6.80
CA THR A 421 29.02 -63.19 7.39
C THR A 421 29.74 -62.47 8.53
N GLY A 422 29.56 -61.15 8.65
CA GLY A 422 30.04 -60.37 9.80
C GLY A 422 29.42 -58.97 9.85
N PHE A 423 28.34 -58.84 10.61
CA PHE A 423 27.77 -57.57 11.09
C PHE A 423 28.78 -56.81 11.98
N SER A 424 28.87 -55.48 11.86
CA SER A 424 28.51 -54.51 12.92
C SER A 424 29.05 -53.10 12.65
N SER A 425 28.22 -52.16 13.10
CA SER A 425 28.38 -50.71 13.22
C SER A 425 29.58 -50.28 14.05
N GLU A 426 30.33 -49.28 13.60
CA GLU A 426 30.84 -48.20 14.45
C GLU A 426 31.67 -47.17 13.65
N ASN A 427 31.50 -45.89 14.01
CA ASN A 427 32.45 -44.79 13.82
C ASN A 427 32.45 -44.15 12.41
N VAL A 428 32.19 -42.86 12.16
CA VAL A 428 32.52 -41.67 12.95
C VAL A 428 31.71 -40.44 12.48
N SER A 429 31.18 -39.67 13.43
CA SER A 429 30.62 -38.32 13.27
C SER A 429 31.72 -37.25 13.23
N TYR A 430 31.69 -36.35 12.24
CA TYR A 430 32.34 -35.02 12.22
C TYR A 430 31.49 -34.15 11.28
N LYS A 431 31.07 -32.90 11.51
CA LYS A 431 31.52 -31.80 12.39
C LYS A 431 30.38 -30.76 12.50
N LEU A 432 30.18 -30.24 13.71
CA LEU A 432 29.33 -29.08 14.04
C LEU A 432 29.97 -27.73 13.68
N ASN A 433 29.07 -26.77 13.43
CA ASN A 433 29.07 -25.34 13.78
C ASN A 433 30.11 -24.38 13.18
N ASN A 434 29.61 -23.35 12.48
CA ASN A 434 29.44 -22.02 13.09
C ASN A 434 28.72 -21.06 12.13
N THR A 435 27.65 -20.38 12.58
CA THR A 435 27.45 -18.95 12.27
C THR A 435 26.36 -18.35 13.16
N ASN A 436 26.78 -17.27 13.81
CA ASN A 436 26.06 -16.45 14.78
C ASN A 436 24.89 -15.69 14.15
N ILE A 437 23.78 -15.57 14.89
CA ILE A 437 22.90 -14.40 14.79
C ILE A 437 22.64 -13.88 16.20
N LYS A 438 23.19 -12.70 16.48
CA LYS A 438 22.88 -11.89 17.66
C LYS A 438 21.51 -11.23 17.48
N LYS A 439 20.76 -11.21 18.57
CA LYS A 439 19.65 -10.29 18.85
C LYS A 439 20.19 -8.93 19.27
N ASP A 440 19.50 -7.87 18.85
CA ASP A 440 19.24 -6.70 19.69
C ASP A 440 18.04 -6.97 20.61
#